data_AF-A0A5F5PYG2-F1
#
_entry.id   AF-A0A5F5PYG2-F1
#
_cell.length_a   1.000
_cell.length_b   1.000
_cell.length_c   1.000
_cell.angle_alpha   90.00
_cell.angle_beta   90.00
_cell.angle_gamma   90.00
#
_symmetry.space_group_name_H-M   'P 1'
#
loop_
_entity.id
_entity.type
_entity.pdbx_description
1 polymer ?
#
loop_
_entity_poly.entity_id
_entity_poly.type
_entity_poly.pdbx_seq_one_letter_code
_entity_poly.pdbx_strand_id
1 'polypeptide(L)'
;MIITKAGRRMFPAMRVKISGLDPHQQYYIAMDIVPVDNKRYRYVYHSSKWMVAGNADSPVPPRVYIHPDSPASGETWMRQVISFDKLKLTNNELDDQGHIILHSMHKYQPRVHVIRKDCGDDLSPIKPVPSGEGVKAFSFPETVFTTVTAYQNQQITRLKIDRNPFAKGFRDSGRNRMGLEALVESYAFWRPSLRTLTFEDIPGIPKQGRQALKTDCIFPKNLISSTKA
;
A
#
# COMPACT_ATOMS: atom_id res chain seq x y z
N MET A 1 -2.70 -2.42 -2.67
CA MET A 1 -3.63 -1.41 -3.24
C MET A 1 -2.89 -0.12 -3.51
N ILE A 2 -3.34 0.67 -4.50
CA ILE A 2 -2.82 2.02 -4.72
C ILE A 2 -3.34 2.96 -3.62
N ILE A 3 -2.48 3.82 -3.10
CA ILE A 3 -2.85 4.93 -2.20
C ILE A 3 -2.39 6.26 -2.81
N THR A 4 -3.15 7.33 -2.57
CA THR A 4 -2.87 8.66 -3.14
C THR A 4 -3.27 9.74 -2.14
N LYS A 5 -2.68 10.95 -2.24
CA LYS A 5 -3.00 12.08 -1.36
C LYS A 5 -4.50 12.40 -1.30
N ALA A 6 -5.20 12.35 -2.45
CA ALA A 6 -6.63 12.66 -2.54
C ALA A 6 -7.57 11.48 -2.18
N GLY A 7 -7.02 10.33 -1.77
CA GLY A 7 -7.77 9.10 -1.53
C GLY A 7 -8.09 8.30 -2.80
N ARG A 8 -7.74 7.01 -2.79
CA ARG A 8 -8.00 6.07 -3.90
C ARG A 8 -8.94 4.96 -3.45
N ARG A 9 -9.97 4.67 -4.26
CA ARG A 9 -10.88 3.53 -4.00
C ARG A 9 -10.15 2.20 -4.15
N MET A 10 -10.53 1.23 -3.32
CA MET A 10 -10.04 -0.14 -3.45
C MET A 10 -10.61 -0.80 -4.72
N PHE A 11 -9.79 -1.63 -5.36
CA PHE A 11 -10.27 -2.55 -6.39
C PHE A 11 -9.56 -3.89 -6.20
N PRO A 12 -10.25 -5.05 -6.16
CA PRO A 12 -11.72 -5.14 -6.06
C PRO A 12 -12.23 -4.43 -4.80
N ALA A 13 -13.47 -3.93 -4.85
CA ALA A 13 -14.13 -3.40 -3.66
C ALA A 13 -14.44 -4.54 -2.69
N MET A 14 -14.33 -4.27 -1.38
CA MET A 14 -14.75 -5.23 -0.37
C MET A 14 -16.27 -5.35 -0.40
N ARG A 15 -16.79 -6.58 -0.53
CA ARG A 15 -18.22 -6.86 -0.58
C ARG A 15 -18.51 -8.08 0.29
N VAL A 16 -19.52 -7.98 1.15
CA VAL A 16 -19.89 -9.04 2.08
C VAL A 16 -21.40 -9.26 2.08
N LYS A 17 -21.84 -10.49 2.31
CA LYS A 17 -23.23 -10.83 2.60
C LYS A 17 -23.30 -11.25 4.06
N ILE A 18 -24.21 -10.65 4.82
CA ILE A 18 -24.41 -10.94 6.24
C ILE A 18 -25.70 -11.74 6.39
N SER A 19 -25.72 -12.66 7.36
CA SER A 19 -26.88 -13.47 7.74
C SER A 19 -26.86 -13.73 9.25
N GLY A 20 -28.02 -14.04 9.83
CA GLY A 20 -28.14 -14.40 11.25
C GLY A 20 -28.14 -13.21 12.22
N LEU A 21 -28.46 -12.01 11.75
CA LEU A 21 -28.76 -10.86 12.62
C LEU A 21 -30.19 -10.95 13.12
N ASP A 22 -30.47 -10.34 14.27
CA ASP A 22 -31.85 -10.10 14.70
C ASP A 22 -32.50 -9.09 13.73
N PRO A 23 -33.61 -9.44 13.05
CA PRO A 23 -34.25 -8.56 12.07
C PRO A 23 -34.67 -7.19 12.64
N HIS A 24 -35.04 -7.13 13.92
CA HIS A 24 -35.61 -5.93 14.57
C HIS A 24 -34.55 -5.08 15.29
N GLN A 25 -33.38 -5.64 15.59
CA GLN A 25 -32.27 -4.91 16.20
C GLN A 25 -31.55 -4.02 15.17
N GLN A 26 -31.01 -2.89 15.64
CA GLN A 26 -30.21 -1.95 14.84
C GLN A 26 -28.72 -2.26 14.94
N TYR A 27 -28.01 -2.14 13.83
CA TYR A 27 -26.57 -2.40 13.73
C TYR A 27 -25.84 -1.33 12.92
N TYR A 28 -24.63 -1.00 13.34
CA TYR A 28 -23.62 -0.34 12.52
C TYR A 28 -22.76 -1.38 11.81
N ILE A 29 -22.46 -1.13 10.54
CA ILE A 29 -21.48 -1.90 9.77
C ILE A 29 -20.32 -0.99 9.45
N ALA A 30 -19.11 -1.41 9.82
CA ALA A 30 -17.90 -0.61 9.63
C ALA A 30 -16.75 -1.47 9.11
N MET A 31 -15.72 -0.81 8.58
CA MET A 31 -14.48 -1.46 8.18
C MET A 31 -13.28 -0.65 8.67
N ASP A 32 -12.35 -1.35 9.32
CA ASP A 32 -11.01 -0.84 9.56
C ASP A 32 -9.98 -1.66 8.78
N ILE A 33 -8.74 -1.17 8.74
CA ILE A 33 -7.64 -1.81 8.05
C ILE A 33 -6.44 -1.78 9.00
N VAL A 34 -6.00 -2.96 9.43
CA VAL A 34 -4.93 -3.11 10.42
C VAL A 34 -3.64 -3.64 9.79
N PRO A 35 -2.45 -3.24 10.31
CA PRO A 35 -1.19 -3.79 9.82
C PRO A 35 -1.12 -5.30 10.09
N VAL A 36 -0.56 -6.05 9.15
CA VAL A 36 -0.35 -7.51 9.29
C VAL A 36 0.90 -7.81 10.10
N ASP A 37 1.93 -7.00 9.93
CA ASP A 37 3.21 -7.14 10.63
C ASP A 37 3.88 -5.77 10.80
N ASN A 38 4.96 -5.76 11.60
CA ASN A 38 5.78 -4.58 11.82
C ASN A 38 6.94 -4.49 10.82
N LYS A 39 6.66 -4.71 9.53
CA LYS A 39 7.69 -4.74 8.47
C LYS A 39 7.37 -3.80 7.31
N ARG A 40 8.41 -3.14 6.82
CA ARG A 40 8.39 -2.42 5.54
C ARG A 40 8.94 -3.31 4.44
N TYR A 41 8.29 -3.29 3.29
CA TYR A 41 8.60 -4.17 2.17
C TYR A 41 9.24 -3.42 0.99
N ARG A 42 9.94 -4.17 0.14
CA ARG A 42 10.36 -3.73 -1.20
C ARG A 42 10.06 -4.82 -2.22
N TYR A 43 9.76 -4.42 -3.45
CA TYR A 43 9.61 -5.37 -4.55
C TYR A 43 10.93 -5.50 -5.30
N VAL A 44 11.39 -6.74 -5.49
CA VAL A 44 12.62 -7.06 -6.22
C VAL A 44 12.24 -7.53 -7.61
N TYR A 45 12.50 -6.69 -8.61
CA TYR A 45 12.01 -6.88 -9.99
C TYR A 45 12.61 -8.11 -10.68
N HIS A 46 13.94 -8.30 -10.60
CA HIS A 46 14.62 -9.41 -11.29
C HIS A 46 14.18 -10.79 -10.79
N SER A 47 13.70 -10.90 -9.55
CA SER A 47 13.19 -12.13 -8.96
C SER A 47 11.67 -12.15 -8.79
N SER A 48 10.99 -11.06 -9.18
CA SER A 48 9.55 -10.86 -9.07
C SER A 48 8.98 -11.14 -7.67
N LYS A 49 9.72 -10.80 -6.61
CA LYS A 49 9.39 -11.15 -5.21
C LYS A 49 9.30 -9.94 -4.29
N TRP A 50 8.41 -10.02 -3.31
CA TRP A 50 8.39 -9.11 -2.17
C TRP A 50 9.43 -9.54 -1.14
N MET A 51 10.24 -8.60 -0.67
CA MET A 51 11.28 -8.81 0.33
C MET A 51 11.10 -7.81 1.47
N VAL A 52 11.49 -8.20 2.68
CA VAL A 52 11.56 -7.28 3.82
C VAL A 52 12.70 -6.30 3.56
N ALA A 53 12.42 -5.01 3.75
CA ALA A 53 13.37 -3.91 3.59
C ALA A 53 13.80 -3.31 4.94
N GLY A 54 12.97 -3.46 5.98
CA GLY A 54 13.25 -2.96 7.32
C GLY A 54 12.02 -3.04 8.23
N ASN A 55 12.09 -2.32 9.36
CA ASN A 55 10.97 -2.16 10.28
C ASN A 55 9.87 -1.27 9.66
N ALA A 56 8.64 -1.41 10.14
CA ALA A 56 7.55 -0.54 9.69
C ALA A 56 7.77 0.91 10.12
N ASP A 57 7.14 1.82 9.37
CA ASP A 57 7.05 3.23 9.75
C ASP A 57 6.11 3.38 10.97
N SER A 58 6.19 4.51 11.68
CA SER A 58 5.39 4.77 12.89
C SER A 58 3.89 4.58 12.66
N PRO A 59 3.12 4.01 13.61
CA PRO A 59 1.68 3.83 13.44
C PRO A 59 0.95 5.14 13.14
N VAL A 60 0.00 5.10 12.22
CA VAL A 60 -0.89 6.23 11.93
C VAL A 60 -2.11 6.21 12.86
N PRO A 61 -2.74 7.38 13.13
CA PRO A 61 -3.98 7.42 13.88
C PRO A 61 -5.05 6.49 13.28
N PRO A 62 -5.77 5.73 14.12
CA PRO A 62 -6.78 4.77 13.64
C PRO A 62 -7.89 5.51 12.89
N ARG A 63 -8.30 4.93 11.76
CA ARG A 63 -9.44 5.41 10.97
C ARG A 63 -10.39 4.26 10.72
N VAL A 64 -11.68 4.54 10.88
CA VAL A 64 -12.76 3.59 10.67
C VAL A 64 -13.69 4.14 9.60
N TYR A 65 -13.97 3.34 8.59
CA TYR A 65 -15.02 3.66 7.63
C TYR A 65 -16.34 3.07 8.11
N ILE A 66 -17.27 3.94 8.48
CA ILE A 66 -18.64 3.54 8.83
C ILE A 66 -19.45 3.49 7.53
N HIS A 67 -20.13 2.39 7.26
CA HIS A 67 -20.96 2.25 6.06
C HIS A 67 -22.06 3.33 6.09
N PRO A 68 -22.32 4.05 4.97
CA PRO A 68 -23.22 5.20 4.95
C PRO A 68 -24.65 4.87 5.34
N ASP A 69 -25.08 3.62 5.14
CA ASP A 69 -26.41 3.15 5.53
C ASP A 69 -26.51 2.81 7.04
N SER A 70 -25.45 3.02 7.82
CA SER A 70 -25.47 2.77 9.26
C SER A 70 -26.04 3.95 10.06
N PRO A 71 -26.82 3.69 11.13
CA PRO A 71 -27.30 2.39 11.55
C PRO A 71 -28.51 1.93 10.72
N ALA A 72 -28.66 0.61 10.56
CA ALA A 72 -29.85 0.01 9.97
C ALA A 72 -30.24 -1.30 10.66
N SER A 73 -31.48 -1.75 10.42
CA SER A 73 -32.00 -3.00 10.99
C SER A 73 -31.26 -4.23 10.47
N GLY A 74 -31.24 -5.31 11.26
CA GLY A 74 -30.68 -6.58 10.81
C GLY A 74 -31.36 -7.09 9.54
N GLU A 75 -32.67 -6.87 9.39
CA GLU A 75 -33.42 -7.21 8.18
C GLU A 75 -32.87 -6.46 6.95
N THR A 76 -32.63 -5.15 7.07
CA THR A 76 -32.07 -4.34 5.99
C THR A 76 -30.69 -4.83 5.58
N TRP A 77 -29.81 -5.11 6.54
CA TRP A 77 -28.45 -5.58 6.25
C TRP A 77 -28.39 -6.95 5.59
N MET A 78 -29.32 -7.85 5.95
CA MET A 78 -29.36 -9.20 5.39
C MET A 78 -30.03 -9.27 4.00
N ARG A 79 -30.73 -8.21 3.57
CA ARG A 79 -31.48 -8.16 2.31
C ARG A 79 -30.61 -8.28 1.06
N GLN A 80 -29.40 -7.68 1.10
CA GLN A 80 -28.52 -7.62 -0.07
C GLN A 80 -27.03 -7.62 0.31
N VAL A 81 -26.17 -7.71 -0.70
CA VAL A 81 -24.72 -7.61 -0.52
C VAL A 81 -24.35 -6.18 -0.12
N ILE A 82 -23.60 -6.05 0.96
CA ILE A 82 -23.04 -4.80 1.47
C ILE A 82 -21.74 -4.50 0.73
N SER A 83 -21.55 -3.26 0.30
CA SER A 83 -20.42 -2.83 -0.53
C SER A 83 -19.67 -1.67 0.10
N PHE A 84 -18.34 -1.80 0.21
CA PHE A 84 -17.44 -0.73 0.65
C PHE A 84 -16.75 -0.04 -0.54
N ASP A 85 -17.45 0.10 -1.68
CA ASP A 85 -16.91 0.67 -2.93
C ASP A 85 -16.61 2.17 -2.84
N LYS A 86 -17.22 2.87 -1.89
CA LYS A 86 -16.94 4.28 -1.62
C LYS A 86 -15.73 4.49 -0.70
N LEU A 87 -15.21 3.44 -0.06
CA LEU A 87 -14.03 3.55 0.82
C LEU A 87 -12.80 3.98 0.01
N LYS A 88 -12.04 4.93 0.56
CA LYS A 88 -10.81 5.44 -0.02
C LYS A 88 -9.61 5.27 0.93
N LEU A 89 -8.46 4.98 0.33
CA LEU A 89 -7.17 4.85 0.98
C LEU A 89 -6.27 6.04 0.63
N THR A 90 -5.62 6.63 1.62
CA THR A 90 -4.73 7.78 1.44
C THR A 90 -3.37 7.55 2.09
N ASN A 91 -2.34 8.23 1.57
CA ASN A 91 -1.02 8.34 2.22
C ASN A 91 -0.82 9.72 2.87
N ASN A 92 -1.87 10.54 2.94
CA ASN A 92 -1.83 11.83 3.63
C ASN A 92 -2.13 11.61 5.11
N GLU A 93 -1.13 11.74 5.98
CA GLU A 93 -1.31 11.62 7.44
C GLU A 93 -2.20 12.72 8.03
N LEU A 94 -2.32 13.85 7.33
CA LEU A 94 -3.13 15.00 7.70
C LEU A 94 -4.48 15.01 6.99
N ASP A 95 -4.98 13.84 6.56
CA ASP A 95 -6.29 13.75 5.88
C ASP A 95 -7.43 14.18 6.81
N ASP A 96 -8.23 15.15 6.32
CA ASP A 96 -9.41 15.71 6.98
C ASP A 96 -10.73 15.17 6.38
N GLN A 97 -10.66 14.42 5.29
CA GLN A 97 -11.81 13.86 4.57
C GLN A 97 -12.32 12.53 5.17
N GLY A 98 -11.63 12.01 6.20
CA GLY A 98 -11.99 10.75 6.85
C GLY A 98 -11.63 9.52 6.03
N HIS A 99 -10.66 9.62 5.11
CA HIS A 99 -10.13 8.47 4.40
C HIS A 99 -9.29 7.59 5.34
N ILE A 100 -9.16 6.30 5.01
CA ILE A 100 -8.24 5.44 5.75
C ILE A 100 -6.80 5.77 5.35
N ILE A 101 -6.03 6.23 6.34
CA ILE A 101 -4.61 6.58 6.20
C ILE A 101 -3.79 5.30 6.30
N LEU A 102 -2.90 5.06 5.35
CA LEU A 102 -1.98 3.91 5.34
C LEU A 102 -0.60 4.33 4.84
N HIS A 103 0.43 3.66 5.34
CA HIS A 103 1.79 3.82 4.81
C HIS A 103 1.96 3.04 3.52
N SER A 104 2.76 3.56 2.60
CA SER A 104 3.13 2.83 1.37
C SER A 104 4.09 1.69 1.73
N MET A 105 4.08 0.61 0.94
CA MET A 105 4.99 -0.54 1.08
C MET A 105 4.81 -1.36 2.37
N HIS A 106 3.60 -1.36 2.93
CA HIS A 106 3.24 -2.13 4.13
C HIS A 106 2.10 -3.10 3.82
N LYS A 107 2.00 -4.20 4.57
CA LYS A 107 0.93 -5.19 4.44
C LYS A 107 -0.20 -4.92 5.43
N TYR A 108 -1.43 -5.01 4.94
CA TYR A 108 -2.61 -4.73 5.72
C TYR A 108 -3.71 -5.79 5.54
N GLN A 109 -4.50 -5.99 6.60
CA GLN A 109 -5.67 -6.84 6.66
C GLN A 109 -6.92 -5.97 6.89
N PRO A 110 -7.84 -5.91 5.92
CA PRO A 110 -9.18 -5.35 6.16
C PRO A 110 -9.96 -6.21 7.16
N ARG A 111 -10.72 -5.57 8.06
CA ARG A 111 -11.65 -6.26 8.95
C ARG A 111 -13.01 -5.58 8.89
N VAL A 112 -14.05 -6.38 8.70
CA VAL A 112 -15.45 -5.92 8.70
C VAL A 112 -16.02 -6.11 10.09
N HIS A 113 -16.66 -5.07 10.62
CA HIS A 113 -17.23 -5.03 11.95
C HIS A 113 -18.75 -4.96 11.87
N VAL A 114 -19.40 -5.80 12.68
CA VAL A 114 -20.84 -5.76 12.94
C VAL A 114 -21.02 -5.36 14.39
N ILE A 115 -21.63 -4.20 14.62
CA ILE A 115 -21.73 -3.57 15.94
C ILE A 115 -23.21 -3.34 16.23
N ARG A 116 -23.75 -3.94 17.29
CA ARG A 116 -25.12 -3.61 17.72
C ARG A 116 -25.18 -2.13 18.14
N LYS A 117 -26.30 -1.46 17.85
CA LYS A 117 -26.46 -0.02 18.10
C LYS A 117 -26.23 0.37 19.57
N ASP A 118 -26.70 -0.46 20.50
CA ASP A 118 -26.55 -0.29 21.95
C ASP A 118 -25.11 -0.48 22.45
N CYS A 119 -24.21 -0.96 21.60
CA CYS A 119 -22.77 -1.08 21.88
C CYS A 119 -21.95 -0.09 21.02
N GLY A 120 -22.62 0.81 20.31
CA GLY A 120 -22.03 1.69 19.29
C GLY A 120 -21.79 3.13 19.73
N ASP A 121 -22.03 3.49 21.00
CA ASP A 121 -21.98 4.87 21.47
C ASP A 121 -20.59 5.52 21.32
N ASP A 122 -19.52 4.73 21.42
CA ASP A 122 -18.13 5.18 21.23
C ASP A 122 -17.64 5.07 19.78
N LEU A 123 -18.47 4.60 18.84
CA LEU A 123 -18.07 4.43 17.44
C LEU A 123 -17.81 5.80 16.80
N SER A 124 -16.56 6.01 16.37
CA SER A 124 -16.13 7.25 15.73
C SER A 124 -15.20 6.96 14.55
N PRO A 125 -15.28 7.70 13.44
CA PRO A 125 -14.38 7.51 12.29
C PRO A 125 -12.89 7.72 12.61
N ILE A 126 -12.57 8.36 13.73
CA ILE A 126 -11.20 8.73 14.15
C ILE A 126 -10.73 8.00 15.42
N LYS A 127 -11.52 7.04 15.91
CA LYS A 127 -11.16 6.18 17.04
C LYS A 127 -11.12 4.73 16.59
N PRO A 128 -10.41 3.85 17.31
CA PRO A 128 -10.54 2.40 17.10
C PRO A 128 -12.00 1.95 17.22
N VAL A 129 -12.37 0.89 16.52
CA VAL A 129 -13.67 0.24 16.69
C VAL A 129 -13.79 -0.26 18.14
N PRO A 130 -14.93 -0.03 18.84
CA PRO A 130 -15.17 -0.57 20.18
C PRO A 130 -14.99 -2.09 20.21
N SER A 131 -14.58 -2.62 21.36
CA SER A 131 -14.45 -4.07 21.59
C SER A 131 -15.36 -4.48 22.74
N GLY A 132 -15.96 -5.66 22.66
CA GLY A 132 -16.82 -6.18 23.72
C GLY A 132 -18.01 -6.98 23.21
N GLU A 133 -18.92 -7.28 24.12
CA GLU A 133 -20.17 -7.96 23.78
C GLU A 133 -20.98 -7.09 22.80
N GLY A 134 -21.55 -7.72 21.77
CA GLY A 134 -22.29 -7.01 20.72
C GLY A 134 -21.45 -6.44 19.57
N VAL A 135 -20.12 -6.57 19.62
CA VAL A 135 -19.22 -6.29 18.48
C VAL A 135 -18.62 -7.58 17.95
N LYS A 136 -18.73 -7.81 16.65
CA LYS A 136 -18.08 -8.93 15.95
C LYS A 136 -17.20 -8.42 14.81
N ALA A 137 -15.95 -8.87 14.77
CA ALA A 137 -15.00 -8.56 13.71
C ALA A 137 -14.73 -9.78 12.83
N PHE A 138 -14.76 -9.58 11.51
CA PHE A 138 -14.55 -10.61 10.50
C PHE A 138 -13.36 -10.22 9.61
N SER A 139 -12.40 -11.14 9.47
CA SER A 139 -11.21 -10.96 8.62
C SER A 139 -11.11 -12.11 7.62
N PHE A 140 -10.72 -11.78 6.40
CA PHE A 140 -10.59 -12.75 5.30
C PHE A 140 -9.14 -12.74 4.81
N PRO A 141 -8.35 -13.81 5.01
CA PRO A 141 -6.93 -13.83 4.67
C PRO A 141 -6.62 -13.48 3.20
N GLU A 142 -7.52 -13.85 2.29
CA GLU A 142 -7.43 -13.54 0.86
C GLU A 142 -7.55 -12.05 0.53
N THR A 143 -7.98 -11.22 1.48
CA THR A 143 -8.10 -9.77 1.33
C THR A 143 -6.88 -9.00 1.82
N VAL A 144 -5.85 -9.68 2.32
CA VAL A 144 -4.56 -9.06 2.66
C VAL A 144 -3.93 -8.42 1.42
N PHE A 145 -3.41 -7.21 1.57
CA PHE A 145 -2.72 -6.53 0.48
C PHE A 145 -1.52 -5.70 0.94
N THR A 146 -0.59 -5.47 0.01
CA THR A 146 0.47 -4.46 0.18
C THR A 146 0.05 -3.14 -0.42
N THR A 147 0.14 -2.04 0.33
CA THR A 147 -0.05 -0.68 -0.17
C THR A 147 1.12 -0.23 -1.04
N VAL A 148 0.85 0.56 -2.07
CA VAL A 148 1.87 1.10 -2.97
C VAL A 148 1.39 2.44 -3.52
N THR A 149 2.31 3.33 -3.91
CA THR A 149 1.97 4.56 -4.65
C THR A 149 1.89 4.31 -6.16
N ALA A 150 2.59 3.29 -6.65
CA ALA A 150 2.53 2.79 -8.02
C ALA A 150 2.65 1.27 -8.04
N TYR A 151 2.00 0.60 -9.00
CA TYR A 151 2.05 -0.86 -9.10
C TYR A 151 3.49 -1.35 -9.31
N GLN A 152 3.90 -2.34 -8.51
CA GLN A 152 5.24 -2.94 -8.58
C GLN A 152 5.27 -4.19 -9.45
N ASN A 153 4.26 -5.06 -9.30
CA ASN A 153 4.14 -6.28 -10.10
C ASN A 153 3.27 -6.03 -11.34
N GLN A 154 3.85 -6.20 -12.53
CA GLN A 154 3.17 -6.01 -13.82
C GLN A 154 1.97 -6.95 -14.03
N GLN A 155 2.01 -8.16 -13.47
CA GLN A 155 0.87 -9.08 -13.53
C GLN A 155 -0.35 -8.52 -12.78
N ILE A 156 -0.12 -7.81 -11.67
CA ILE A 156 -1.19 -7.10 -10.96
C ILE A 156 -1.70 -5.95 -11.83
N THR A 157 -0.83 -5.15 -12.46
CA THR A 157 -1.27 -4.07 -13.36
C THR A 157 -2.20 -4.60 -14.45
N ARG A 158 -1.80 -5.68 -15.15
CA ARG A 158 -2.61 -6.34 -16.19
C ARG A 158 -3.94 -6.82 -15.64
N LEU A 159 -3.92 -7.57 -14.53
CA LEU A 159 -5.14 -8.05 -13.87
C LEU A 159 -6.08 -6.89 -13.47
N LYS A 160 -5.55 -5.77 -13.00
CA LYS A 160 -6.35 -4.59 -12.64
C LYS A 160 -6.96 -3.94 -13.88
N ILE A 161 -6.22 -3.83 -14.98
CA ILE A 161 -6.71 -3.32 -16.27
C ILE A 161 -7.85 -4.21 -16.80
N ASP A 162 -7.65 -5.53 -16.80
CA ASP A 162 -8.58 -6.50 -17.35
C ASP A 162 -9.90 -6.55 -16.57
N ARG A 163 -9.83 -6.43 -15.24
CA ARG A 163 -10.99 -6.66 -14.36
C ARG A 163 -11.69 -5.38 -13.92
N ASN A 164 -11.00 -4.24 -13.85
CA ASN A 164 -11.61 -2.99 -13.41
C ASN A 164 -12.34 -2.31 -14.58
N PRO A 165 -13.68 -2.11 -14.52
CA PRO A 165 -14.42 -1.44 -15.59
C PRO A 165 -13.89 -0.03 -15.88
N PHE A 166 -13.39 0.69 -14.86
CA PHE A 166 -12.83 2.03 -15.02
C PHE A 166 -11.45 2.06 -15.69
N ALA A 167 -10.83 0.91 -15.93
CA ALA A 167 -9.56 0.78 -16.63
C ALA A 167 -9.70 0.20 -18.05
N LYS A 168 -10.94 0.08 -18.57
CA LYS A 168 -11.24 -0.52 -19.88
C LYS A 168 -10.42 0.10 -21.02
N GLY A 169 -10.17 1.41 -20.99
CA GLY A 169 -9.41 2.13 -22.02
C GLY A 169 -7.96 1.65 -22.21
N PHE A 170 -7.40 0.92 -21.24
CA PHE A 170 -6.04 0.38 -21.33
C PHE A 170 -5.97 -1.07 -21.83
N ARG A 171 -7.10 -1.72 -22.11
CA ARG A 171 -7.15 -3.14 -22.53
C ARG A 171 -6.70 -3.34 -23.97
N ASP A 172 -7.11 -2.42 -24.86
CA ASP A 172 -6.97 -2.60 -26.31
C ASP A 172 -5.76 -1.87 -26.92
N SER A 173 -4.94 -1.19 -26.10
CA SER A 173 -3.70 -0.53 -26.56
C SER A 173 -2.64 -1.52 -27.08
N GLY A 174 -2.85 -2.83 -26.94
CA GLY A 174 -1.94 -3.88 -27.39
C GLY A 174 -2.02 -4.26 -28.88
N ARG A 175 -2.93 -3.68 -29.67
CA ARG A 175 -3.05 -4.03 -31.10
C ARG A 175 -2.35 -3.11 -32.10
N ASN A 176 -1.82 -1.94 -31.71
CA ASN A 176 -1.30 -1.01 -32.72
C ASN A 176 -0.13 -0.07 -32.38
N ARG A 177 0.66 -0.25 -31.30
CA ARG A 177 1.97 0.42 -31.15
C ARG A 177 2.95 -0.41 -30.32
N MET A 178 4.23 -0.40 -30.73
CA MET A 178 5.39 -1.07 -30.13
C MET A 178 5.34 -1.09 -28.59
N GLY A 179 5.12 -2.29 -28.03
CA GLY A 179 4.51 -2.52 -26.72
C GLY A 179 5.42 -2.46 -25.49
N LEU A 180 6.48 -1.67 -25.48
CA LEU A 180 7.29 -1.49 -24.27
C LEU A 180 7.54 -0.02 -23.93
N GLU A 181 7.79 0.83 -24.93
CA GLU A 181 8.07 2.26 -24.71
C GLU A 181 6.85 3.04 -24.21
N ALA A 182 5.66 2.78 -24.76
CA ALA A 182 4.43 3.46 -24.32
C ALA A 182 4.02 3.13 -22.88
N LEU A 183 4.33 1.92 -22.40
CA LEU A 183 4.15 1.58 -20.99
C LEU A 183 5.14 2.37 -20.14
N VAL A 184 6.42 2.41 -20.51
CA VAL A 184 7.46 3.19 -19.81
C VAL A 184 7.14 4.69 -19.77
N GLU A 185 6.61 5.27 -20.85
CA GLU A 185 6.16 6.66 -20.90
C GLU A 185 4.95 6.92 -19.99
N SER A 186 3.98 6.00 -19.95
CA SER A 186 2.87 6.09 -19.00
C SER A 186 3.33 5.97 -17.54
N TYR A 187 4.42 5.24 -17.28
CA TYR A 187 5.06 5.16 -15.96
C TYR A 187 5.82 6.43 -15.59
N ALA A 188 6.36 7.16 -16.57
CA ALA A 188 7.02 8.45 -16.35
C ALA A 188 6.02 9.56 -15.97
N PHE A 189 4.81 9.52 -16.53
CA PHE A 189 3.78 10.54 -16.31
C PHE A 189 3.25 10.63 -14.87
N TRP A 190 3.40 9.56 -14.07
CA TRP A 190 2.98 9.50 -12.67
C TRP A 190 4.14 9.60 -11.66
N ARG A 191 5.38 9.77 -12.13
CA ARG A 191 6.49 10.13 -11.23
C ARG A 191 6.52 11.64 -11.06
N PRO A 192 6.61 12.17 -9.82
CA PRO A 192 7.24 13.46 -9.62
C PRO A 192 8.63 13.39 -10.26
N SER A 193 9.02 14.41 -11.03
CA SER A 193 10.34 14.52 -11.66
C SER A 193 11.44 14.26 -10.63
N LEU A 194 11.94 13.03 -10.58
CA LEU A 194 13.18 12.71 -9.91
C LEU A 194 14.27 13.08 -10.90
N ARG A 195 14.78 14.31 -10.80
CA ARG A 195 16.12 14.59 -11.29
C ARG A 195 17.05 13.65 -10.53
N THR A 196 17.64 12.70 -11.23
CA THR A 196 18.78 11.94 -10.71
C THR A 196 19.90 12.97 -10.52
N LEU A 197 20.19 13.33 -9.27
CA LEU A 197 21.39 14.09 -8.97
C LEU A 197 22.57 13.18 -9.28
N THR A 198 23.35 13.55 -10.29
CA THR A 198 24.63 12.91 -10.57
C THR A 198 25.69 13.58 -9.70
N PHE A 199 26.85 12.94 -9.55
CA PHE A 199 27.96 13.46 -8.73
C PHE A 199 28.43 14.87 -9.16
N GLU A 200 28.01 15.33 -10.34
CA GLU A 200 28.31 16.65 -10.90
C GLU A 200 27.41 17.78 -10.33
N ASP A 201 26.33 17.45 -9.61
CA ASP A 201 25.34 18.42 -9.11
C ASP A 201 25.62 18.92 -7.66
N ILE A 202 26.79 18.64 -7.09
CA ILE A 202 27.17 19.07 -5.73
C ILE A 202 28.03 20.35 -5.81
N PRO A 203 27.53 21.52 -5.35
CA PRO A 203 28.34 22.73 -5.29
C PRO A 203 29.40 22.59 -4.19
N GLY A 204 30.68 22.77 -4.52
CA GLY A 204 31.75 22.96 -3.53
C GLY A 204 32.91 21.94 -3.51
N ILE A 205 33.04 21.03 -4.49
CA ILE A 205 34.20 20.13 -4.57
C ILE A 205 35.11 20.55 -5.75
N PRO A 206 36.31 21.09 -5.51
CA PRO A 206 37.24 21.43 -6.58
C PRO A 206 37.85 20.17 -7.21
N LYS A 207 37.89 20.17 -8.55
CA LYS A 207 38.52 19.12 -9.37
C LYS A 207 40.02 19.05 -9.11
N GLN A 208 40.51 17.96 -8.52
CA GLN A 208 41.92 17.58 -8.67
C GLN A 208 42.09 16.73 -9.93
N GLY A 209 42.52 17.39 -11.01
CA GLY A 209 43.18 16.68 -12.09
C GLY A 209 44.61 16.34 -11.69
N ARG A 210 45.11 15.18 -12.11
CA ARG A 210 46.50 15.07 -12.55
C ARG A 210 46.72 13.87 -13.46
N GLN A 211 47.41 14.19 -14.55
CA GLN A 211 47.91 13.33 -15.60
C GLN A 211 49.00 12.37 -15.06
N ALA A 212 49.19 11.30 -15.82
CA ALA A 212 50.24 10.30 -15.68
C ALA A 212 51.66 10.88 -15.80
N LEU A 213 52.63 10.21 -15.18
CA LEU A 213 54.02 10.09 -15.64
C LEU A 213 54.69 8.85 -15.00
N LYS A 214 55.40 8.07 -15.82
CA LYS A 214 56.27 6.94 -15.49
C LYS A 214 57.59 7.43 -14.87
N THR A 215 58.21 6.64 -13.98
CA THR A 215 59.59 6.12 -14.13
C THR A 215 59.98 5.15 -13.00
N ASP A 216 60.76 4.15 -13.39
CA ASP A 216 61.40 3.10 -12.60
C ASP A 216 62.38 3.62 -11.53
N CYS A 217 62.61 2.82 -10.47
CA CYS A 217 63.95 2.54 -9.88
C CYS A 217 63.88 1.46 -8.76
N ILE A 218 64.34 0.25 -9.09
CA ILE A 218 65.36 -0.58 -8.40
C ILE A 218 65.32 -0.71 -6.84
N PHE A 219 64.87 -1.89 -6.37
CA PHE A 219 65.36 -2.84 -5.33
C PHE A 219 66.65 -2.57 -4.50
N PRO A 220 67.01 -3.35 -3.43
CA PRO A 220 66.26 -4.42 -2.71
C PRO A 220 66.48 -4.51 -1.16
N LYS A 221 65.95 -5.62 -0.60
CA LYS A 221 66.52 -6.55 0.42
C LYS A 221 66.05 -6.46 1.89
N ASN A 222 65.35 -7.52 2.28
CA ASN A 222 65.57 -8.44 3.44
C ASN A 222 64.25 -8.73 4.17
N LEU A 223 63.99 -9.86 4.84
CA LEU A 223 64.37 -11.28 4.82
C LEU A 223 63.57 -11.85 6.04
N ILE A 224 63.11 -13.12 6.02
CA ILE A 224 62.66 -13.94 7.19
C ILE A 224 61.25 -13.63 7.75
N SER A 225 60.41 -14.57 8.24
CA SER A 225 60.07 -15.99 7.98
C SER A 225 58.87 -16.35 8.90
N SER A 226 58.04 -17.31 8.47
CA SER A 226 57.38 -18.38 9.25
C SER A 226 56.78 -18.12 10.65
N THR A 227 55.46 -18.27 10.72
CA THR A 227 54.68 -19.16 11.61
C THR A 227 55.33 -19.76 12.87
N LYS A 228 54.71 -19.55 14.03
CA LYS A 228 54.02 -20.58 14.84
C LYS A 228 53.44 -20.02 16.15
N ALA A 229 52.37 -20.69 16.59
CA ALA A 229 51.56 -20.59 17.81
C ALA A 229 50.51 -19.48 17.83
#